data_AF-B0BJ76-F1
#
_entry.id   AF-B0BJ76-F1
#
_cell.length_a   1.000
_cell.length_b   1.000
_cell.length_c   1.000
_cell.angle_alpha   90.00
_cell.angle_beta   90.00
_cell.angle_gamma   90.00
#
_symmetry.space_group_name_H-M   'P 1'
#
loop_
_entity.id
_entity.type
_entity.pdbx_description
1 polymer ?
#
loop_
_entity_poly.entity_id
_entity_poly.type
_entity_poly.pdbx_seq_one_letter_code
_entity_poly.pdbx_strand_id
1 'polypeptide(L)'
;TLGQSHNSREALMPITMTFDIDNASIVDPNDRTRIIACFQRFGWEHVGGSAWRYPALGTANVSEDWFNHVIPALTYFRSLVCHANLDVYNFTIDAHSEAGHRGKAVPPLGQPIKQAAALTLYPANPAYSAALSEQRPRDFMQACADDLV
;
A
#
# COMPACT_ATOMS: atom_id res chain seq x y z
N THR A 1 -7.39 42.50 -19.45
CA THR A 1 -6.70 42.02 -18.24
C THR A 1 -7.04 40.55 -18.06
N LEU A 2 -6.21 39.65 -18.60
CA LEU A 2 -6.45 38.21 -18.57
C LEU A 2 -5.92 37.66 -17.24
N GLY A 3 -6.82 37.36 -16.31
CA GLY A 3 -6.49 36.67 -15.07
C GLY A 3 -6.24 35.20 -15.36
N GLN A 4 -4.99 34.76 -15.18
CA GLN A 4 -4.63 33.35 -15.20
C GLN A 4 -5.33 32.66 -14.03
N SER A 5 -6.22 31.72 -14.33
CA SER A 5 -6.69 30.74 -13.34
C SER A 5 -5.53 29.81 -13.01
N HIS A 6 -4.84 30.07 -11.91
CA HIS A 6 -4.01 29.07 -11.26
C HIS A 6 -4.93 27.95 -10.76
N ASN A 7 -5.23 26.98 -11.63
CA ASN A 7 -5.67 25.66 -11.20
C ASN A 7 -4.44 24.96 -10.63
N SER A 8 -4.04 25.37 -9.43
CA SER A 8 -3.20 24.57 -8.57
C SER A 8 -4.04 23.35 -8.21
N ARG A 9 -3.97 22.29 -9.03
CA ARG A 9 -4.16 20.95 -8.48
C ARG A 9 -3.12 20.88 -7.38
N GLU A 10 -3.53 21.00 -6.12
CA GLU A 10 -2.67 20.63 -5.00
C GLU A 10 -2.18 19.22 -5.34
N ALA A 11 -0.92 19.13 -5.75
CA ALA A 11 -0.28 17.87 -6.02
C ALA A 11 -0.10 17.25 -4.64
N LEU A 12 -1.11 16.49 -4.21
CA LEU A 12 -1.03 15.69 -3.00
C LEU A 12 0.27 14.90 -3.10
N MET A 13 1.16 15.15 -2.14
CA MET A 13 2.44 14.48 -2.09
C MET A 13 2.18 13.01 -1.81
N PRO A 14 2.68 12.09 -2.66
CA PRO A 14 2.47 10.67 -2.44
C PRO A 14 3.30 10.20 -1.24
N ILE A 15 2.82 9.17 -0.57
CA ILE A 15 3.65 8.34 0.30
C ILE A 15 4.66 7.63 -0.59
N THR A 16 5.93 7.75 -0.26
CA THR A 16 7.01 7.01 -0.92
C THR A 16 7.63 6.07 0.08
N MET A 17 7.84 4.82 -0.31
CA MET A 17 8.49 3.82 0.51
C MET A 17 9.67 3.25 -0.27
N THR A 18 10.81 3.10 0.38
CA THR A 18 11.97 2.39 -0.17
C THR A 18 12.46 1.35 0.83
N PHE A 19 13.05 0.27 0.35
CA PHE A 19 13.64 -0.75 1.22
C PHE A 19 14.74 -1.50 0.48
N ASP A 20 15.75 -2.04 1.16
CA ASP A 20 16.71 -2.96 0.53
C ASP A 20 16.67 -4.31 1.22
N ILE A 21 16.75 -5.37 0.42
CA ILE A 21 16.77 -6.76 0.89
C ILE A 21 18.09 -7.38 0.45
N ASP A 22 18.81 -7.99 1.39
CA ASP A 22 20.02 -8.74 1.04
C ASP A 22 19.66 -9.90 0.11
N ASN A 23 20.36 -9.99 -1.02
CA ASN A 23 20.13 -11.04 -2.01
C ASN A 23 20.33 -12.45 -1.40
N ALA A 24 21.27 -12.60 -0.46
CA ALA A 24 21.52 -13.88 0.19
C ALA A 24 20.34 -14.37 1.04
N SER A 25 19.42 -13.47 1.41
CA SER A 25 18.28 -13.77 2.28
C SER A 25 17.05 -14.27 1.52
N ILE A 26 17.06 -14.30 0.18
CA ILE A 26 15.92 -14.78 -0.61
C ILE A 26 15.92 -16.31 -0.63
N VAL A 27 14.89 -16.91 -0.02
CA VAL A 27 14.75 -18.38 0.05
C VAL A 27 13.97 -18.92 -1.16
N ASP A 28 12.86 -18.29 -1.55
CA ASP A 28 12.07 -18.62 -2.74
C ASP A 28 12.11 -17.43 -3.72
N PRO A 29 12.43 -17.64 -5.01
CA PRO A 29 12.35 -16.58 -6.03
C PRO A 29 10.99 -15.87 -6.07
N ASN A 30 9.92 -16.55 -5.67
CA ASN A 30 8.59 -15.97 -5.56
C ASN A 30 8.42 -15.00 -4.39
N ASP A 31 9.33 -14.93 -3.41
CA ASP A 31 9.20 -14.01 -2.28
C ASP A 31 9.26 -12.56 -2.73
N ARG A 32 10.19 -12.22 -3.63
CA ARG A 32 10.22 -10.91 -4.29
C ARG A 32 8.94 -10.66 -5.09
N THR A 33 8.47 -11.67 -5.82
CA THR A 33 7.22 -11.58 -6.59
C THR A 33 6.00 -11.34 -5.70
N ARG A 34 5.95 -11.96 -4.52
CA ARG A 34 4.88 -11.77 -3.51
C ARG A 34 4.91 -10.37 -2.92
N ILE A 35 6.10 -9.80 -2.65
CA ILE A 35 6.23 -8.42 -2.20
C ILE A 35 5.72 -7.45 -3.27
N ILE A 36 6.13 -7.62 -4.53
CA ILE A 36 5.67 -6.80 -5.66
C ILE A 36 4.16 -6.90 -5.82
N ALA A 37 3.62 -8.13 -5.83
CA ALA A 37 2.19 -8.36 -5.95
C ALA A 37 1.41 -7.77 -4.77
N CYS A 38 1.93 -7.88 -3.54
CA CYS A 38 1.33 -7.29 -2.33
C CYS A 38 1.11 -5.79 -2.51
N PHE A 39 2.17 -5.04 -2.82
CA PHE A 39 2.08 -3.60 -2.99
C PHE A 39 1.11 -3.21 -4.11
N GLN A 40 1.18 -3.88 -5.27
CA GLN A 40 0.23 -3.64 -6.36
C GLN A 40 -1.22 -3.89 -5.94
N ARG A 41 -1.49 -4.97 -5.19
CA ARG A 41 -2.84 -5.28 -4.71
C ARG A 41 -3.41 -4.24 -3.75
N PHE A 42 -2.56 -3.58 -2.96
CA PHE A 42 -2.99 -2.48 -2.12
C PHE A 42 -2.97 -1.12 -2.83
N GLY A 43 -2.71 -1.07 -4.14
CA GLY A 43 -2.81 0.14 -4.95
C GLY A 43 -1.53 0.98 -5.00
N TRP A 44 -0.41 0.41 -4.57
CA TRP A 44 0.90 1.03 -4.71
C TRP A 44 1.45 0.83 -6.12
N GLU A 45 2.15 1.84 -6.60
CA GLU A 45 2.83 1.84 -7.89
C GLU A 45 4.34 1.69 -7.69
N HIS A 46 4.96 0.87 -8.53
CA HIS A 46 6.41 0.68 -8.54
C HIS A 46 7.07 1.87 -9.25
N VAL A 47 8.00 2.54 -8.57
CA VAL A 47 8.71 3.72 -9.11
C VAL A 47 10.04 3.32 -9.75
N GLY A 48 10.64 2.22 -9.29
CA GLY A 48 11.91 1.70 -9.76
C GLY A 48 12.76 1.14 -8.63
N GLY A 49 13.63 0.17 -8.92
CA GLY A 49 14.40 -0.53 -7.88
C GLY A 49 13.47 -1.12 -6.81
N SER A 50 13.64 -0.69 -5.57
CA SER A 50 12.81 -1.03 -4.43
C SER A 50 11.91 0.12 -3.94
N ALA A 51 11.78 1.17 -4.74
CA ALA A 51 10.94 2.32 -4.44
C ALA A 51 9.49 2.12 -4.92
N TRP A 52 8.55 2.46 -4.04
CA TRP A 52 7.11 2.35 -4.23
C TRP A 52 6.43 3.64 -3.84
N ARG A 53 5.33 3.98 -4.52
CA ARG A 53 4.51 5.16 -4.20
C ARG A 53 3.05 4.81 -4.00
N TYR A 54 2.38 5.55 -3.13
CA TYR A 54 0.94 5.52 -2.95
C TYR A 54 0.38 6.95 -2.78
N PRO A 55 -0.76 7.28 -3.40
CA PRO A 55 -1.48 6.48 -4.37
C PRO A 55 -0.74 6.44 -5.73
N ALA A 56 -1.07 5.45 -6.55
CA ALA A 56 -0.57 5.35 -7.93
C ALA A 56 -0.93 6.59 -8.76
N LEU A 57 -0.06 6.97 -9.70
CA LEU A 57 -0.28 8.11 -10.59
C LEU A 57 -1.60 7.99 -11.36
N GLY A 58 -2.33 9.10 -11.44
CA GLY A 58 -3.59 9.17 -12.19
C GLY A 58 -4.76 8.44 -11.52
N THR A 59 -4.61 7.93 -10.29
CA THR A 59 -5.75 7.39 -9.54
C THR A 59 -6.62 8.49 -8.94
N ALA A 60 -7.91 8.21 -8.81
CA ALA A 60 -8.91 9.14 -8.27
C ALA A 60 -8.83 9.33 -6.74
N ASN A 61 -7.85 8.73 -6.06
CA ASN A 61 -7.68 8.88 -4.62
C ASN A 61 -7.07 10.26 -4.33
N VAL A 62 -7.96 11.18 -3.98
CA VAL A 62 -7.66 12.57 -3.59
C VAL A 62 -7.09 12.70 -2.17
N SER A 63 -6.75 11.61 -1.49
CA SER A 63 -6.17 11.63 -0.15
C SER A 63 -5.51 10.28 0.18
N GLU A 64 -4.49 10.31 1.04
CA GLU A 64 -3.83 9.11 1.56
C GLU A 64 -4.80 8.30 2.45
N ASP A 65 -5.13 7.07 2.03
CA ASP A 65 -5.96 6.15 2.82
C ASP A 65 -5.08 5.18 3.62
N TRP A 66 -4.68 5.63 4.80
CA TRP A 66 -3.75 4.87 5.63
C TRP A 66 -4.32 3.57 6.16
N PHE A 67 -5.58 3.58 6.61
CA PHE A 67 -6.19 2.41 7.25
C PHE A 67 -6.52 1.30 6.25
N ASN A 68 -6.89 1.65 5.01
CA ASN A 68 -7.32 0.64 4.05
C ASN A 68 -6.19 0.21 3.09
N HIS A 69 -5.19 1.05 2.82
CA HIS A 69 -4.19 0.76 1.78
C HIS A 69 -2.74 0.79 2.27
N VAL A 70 -2.38 1.72 3.14
CA VAL A 70 -0.97 1.87 3.58
C VAL A 70 -0.63 0.86 4.66
N ILE A 71 -1.34 0.90 5.79
CA ILE A 71 -1.09 0.02 6.94
C ILE A 71 -1.27 -1.46 6.55
N PRO A 72 -2.32 -1.87 5.81
CA PRO A 72 -2.45 -3.25 5.35
C PRO A 72 -1.27 -3.72 4.48
N ALA A 73 -0.79 -2.89 3.56
CA ALA A 73 0.37 -3.22 2.73
C ALA A 73 1.64 -3.39 3.56
N LEU A 74 1.91 -2.48 4.49
CA LEU A 74 3.08 -2.55 5.38
C LEU A 74 3.00 -3.76 6.33
N THR A 75 1.82 -4.07 6.84
CA THR A 75 1.60 -5.21 7.73
C THR A 75 1.81 -6.53 7.00
N TYR A 76 1.29 -6.65 5.77
CA TYR A 76 1.51 -7.83 4.93
C TYR A 76 2.96 -7.93 4.45
N PHE A 77 3.60 -6.82 4.10
CA PHE A 77 5.03 -6.78 3.79
C PHE A 77 5.87 -7.30 4.96
N ARG A 78 5.62 -6.79 6.18
CA ARG A 78 6.29 -7.26 7.39
C ARG A 78 6.06 -8.76 7.61
N SER A 79 4.85 -9.26 7.41
CA SER A 79 4.57 -10.69 7.59
C SER A 79 5.33 -11.56 6.59
N LEU A 80 5.44 -11.14 5.32
CA LEU A 80 6.29 -11.79 4.32
C LEU A 80 7.76 -11.79 4.71
N VAL A 81 8.29 -10.64 5.15
CA VAL A 81 9.67 -10.50 5.59
C VAL A 81 9.99 -11.44 6.75
N CYS A 82 9.12 -11.49 7.76
CA CYS A 82 9.29 -12.40 8.90
C CYS A 82 9.16 -13.88 8.47
N HIS A 83 8.17 -14.20 7.64
CA HIS A 83 7.92 -15.57 7.20
C HIS A 83 9.08 -16.14 6.36
N ALA A 84 9.59 -15.35 5.42
CA ALA A 84 10.68 -15.74 4.53
C ALA A 84 12.07 -15.45 5.12
N ASN A 85 12.16 -14.96 6.36
CA ASN A 85 13.40 -14.59 7.04
C ASN A 85 14.29 -13.66 6.19
N LEU A 86 13.67 -12.64 5.58
CA LEU A 86 14.36 -11.68 4.71
C LEU A 86 15.09 -10.63 5.56
N ASP A 87 16.36 -10.37 5.25
CA ASP A 87 17.11 -9.27 5.85
C ASP A 87 16.82 -7.95 5.12
N VAL A 88 15.95 -7.14 5.71
CA VAL A 88 15.65 -5.77 5.26
C VAL A 88 16.57 -4.80 6.00
N TYR A 89 17.71 -4.47 5.40
CA TYR A 89 18.75 -3.68 6.07
C TYR A 89 18.62 -2.17 5.86
N ASN A 90 17.84 -1.73 4.86
CA ASN A 90 17.41 -0.35 4.70
C ASN A 90 15.89 -0.32 4.55
N PHE A 91 15.24 0.65 5.19
CA PHE A 91 13.82 0.92 5.04
C PHE A 91 13.54 2.40 5.29
N THR A 92 12.85 3.06 4.35
CA THR A 92 12.34 4.42 4.54
C THR A 92 10.89 4.52 4.11
N ILE A 93 10.14 5.37 4.79
CA ILE A 93 8.81 5.80 4.38
C ILE A 93 8.73 7.31 4.56
N ASP A 94 8.52 8.02 3.45
CA ASP A 94 8.33 9.45 3.40
C ASP A 94 6.86 9.71 3.12
N ALA A 95 6.17 10.33 4.08
CA ALA A 95 4.80 10.78 3.96
C ALA A 95 4.75 12.26 4.33
N HIS A 96 4.07 13.05 3.50
CA HIS A 96 4.03 14.50 3.67
C HIS A 96 2.60 15.01 3.89
N SER A 97 1.78 14.23 4.59
CA SER A 97 0.39 14.57 4.86
C SER A 97 -0.04 14.21 6.29
N GLU A 98 -1.10 14.88 6.76
CA GLU A 98 -1.92 14.36 7.84
C GLU A 98 -3.02 13.47 7.25
N ALA A 99 -3.07 12.21 7.69
CA ALA A 99 -4.13 11.29 7.32
C ALA A 99 -5.00 10.94 8.52
N GLY A 100 -6.30 10.88 8.30
CA GLY A 100 -7.24 10.51 9.34
C GLY A 100 -8.66 10.39 8.82
N HIS A 101 -9.45 9.57 9.52
CA HIS A 101 -10.89 9.48 9.30
C HIS A 101 -11.62 10.34 10.34
N ARG A 102 -12.37 11.35 9.87
CA ARG A 102 -13.28 12.16 10.69
C ARG A 102 -14.72 11.94 10.25
N GLY A 103 -15.26 10.75 10.53
CA GLY A 103 -16.62 10.37 10.14
C GLY A 103 -17.75 11.21 10.75
N LYS A 104 -17.47 11.95 11.83
CA LYS A 104 -18.41 12.88 12.47
C LYS A 104 -18.26 14.34 12.00
N ALA A 105 -17.27 14.64 11.15
CA ALA A 105 -17.13 15.98 10.55
C ALA A 105 -18.21 16.18 9.48
N VAL A 106 -18.49 17.45 9.15
CA VAL A 106 -19.43 17.82 8.08
C VAL A 106 -18.72 18.77 7.11
N PRO A 107 -18.40 18.34 5.88
CA PRO A 107 -18.52 16.97 5.37
C PRO A 107 -17.52 16.00 6.06
N PRO A 108 -17.80 14.67 6.07
CA PRO A 108 -16.85 13.69 6.55
C PRO A 108 -15.53 13.76 5.78
N LEU A 109 -14.41 13.54 6.49
CA LEU A 109 -13.07 13.53 5.90
C LEU A 109 -12.45 12.13 6.02
N GLY A 110 -11.75 11.70 4.98
CA GLY A 110 -11.12 10.38 4.89
C GLY A 110 -12.11 9.22 4.73
N GLN A 111 -11.60 8.05 4.33
CA GLN A 111 -12.42 6.84 4.18
C GLN A 111 -12.66 6.16 5.53
N PRO A 112 -13.84 5.57 5.78
CA PRO A 112 -14.04 4.72 6.93
C PRO A 112 -13.14 3.48 6.86
N ILE A 113 -12.80 2.92 8.02
CA ILE A 113 -12.07 1.65 8.10
C ILE A 113 -12.96 0.54 7.54
N LYS A 114 -12.45 -0.22 6.57
CA LYS A 114 -13.19 -1.30 5.90
C LYS A 114 -12.84 -2.66 6.50
N GLN A 115 -13.83 -3.53 6.57
CA GLN A 115 -13.63 -4.96 6.85
C GLN A 115 -12.89 -5.63 5.68
N ALA A 116 -12.21 -6.75 5.95
CA ALA A 116 -11.36 -7.43 4.97
C ALA A 116 -12.10 -7.78 3.66
N ALA A 117 -13.36 -8.21 3.75
CA ALA A 117 -14.21 -8.50 2.59
C ALA A 117 -14.57 -7.25 1.77
N ALA A 118 -14.66 -6.09 2.41
CA ALA A 118 -15.00 -4.81 1.77
C ALA A 118 -13.78 -4.03 1.27
N LEU A 119 -12.57 -4.50 1.59
CA LEU A 119 -11.35 -3.83 1.19
C LEU A 119 -11.18 -3.84 -0.33
N THR A 120 -10.90 -2.67 -0.91
CA THR A 120 -10.61 -2.56 -2.33
C THR A 120 -9.21 -3.09 -2.60
N LEU A 121 -9.11 -4.17 -3.36
CA LEU A 121 -7.84 -4.68 -3.87
C LEU A 121 -7.76 -4.41 -5.37
N TYR A 122 -6.55 -4.12 -5.84
CA TYR A 122 -6.27 -3.83 -7.24
C TYR A 122 -5.64 -5.06 -7.92
N PRO A 123 -5.78 -5.17 -9.25
CA PRO A 123 -5.08 -6.21 -9.99
C PRO A 123 -3.55 -6.04 -9.84
N ALA A 124 -2.87 -7.11 -9.43
CA ALA A 124 -1.43 -7.21 -9.64
C ALA A 124 -1.15 -7.46 -11.13
N ASN A 125 0.08 -7.17 -11.59
CA ASN A 125 0.50 -7.54 -12.93
C ASN A 125 0.22 -9.06 -13.14
N PRO A 126 -0.41 -9.47 -14.27
CA PRO A 126 -0.74 -10.87 -14.52
C PRO A 126 0.42 -11.84 -14.33
N ALA A 127 1.65 -11.41 -14.63
CA ALA A 127 2.86 -12.21 -14.43
C ALA A 127 3.12 -12.58 -12.96
N TYR A 128 2.58 -11.82 -12.01
CA TYR A 128 2.73 -12.01 -10.56
C TYR A 128 1.46 -12.54 -9.89
N SER A 129 0.34 -12.55 -10.62
CA SER A 129 -0.97 -12.97 -10.10
C SER A 129 -0.99 -14.41 -9.57
N ALA A 130 -0.18 -15.29 -10.15
CA ALA A 130 -0.01 -16.67 -9.71
C ALA A 130 0.75 -16.81 -8.37
N ALA A 131 1.63 -15.84 -8.04
CA ALA A 131 2.41 -15.88 -6.80
C ALA A 131 1.59 -15.40 -5.58
N LEU A 132 0.62 -14.50 -5.79
CA LEU A 132 -0.27 -13.97 -4.76
C LEU A 132 -1.68 -13.68 -5.29
N SER A 133 -2.63 -14.55 -4.96
CA SER A 133 -4.07 -14.35 -5.18
C SER A 133 -4.64 -13.22 -4.33
N GLU A 134 -5.76 -12.62 -4.72
CA GLU A 134 -6.49 -11.63 -3.88
C GLU A 134 -7.01 -12.19 -2.57
N GLN A 135 -7.37 -13.47 -2.57
CA GLN A 135 -7.94 -14.11 -1.39
C GLN A 135 -6.96 -14.11 -0.22
N ARG A 136 -5.67 -14.34 -0.48
CA ARG A 136 -4.63 -14.38 0.55
C ARG A 136 -4.50 -13.09 1.37
N PRO A 137 -4.36 -11.89 0.77
CA PRO A 137 -4.40 -10.64 1.54
C PRO A 137 -5.71 -10.44 2.31
N ARG A 138 -6.86 -10.86 1.77
CA ARG A 138 -8.14 -10.76 2.49
C ARG A 138 -8.17 -11.66 3.72
N ASP A 139 -7.78 -12.92 3.57
CA ASP A 139 -7.73 -13.90 4.66
C ASP A 139 -6.78 -13.43 5.75
N PHE A 140 -5.61 -12.89 5.36
CA PHE A 140 -4.65 -12.32 6.31
C PHE A 140 -5.26 -11.16 7.11
N MET A 141 -5.88 -10.19 6.43
CA MET A 141 -6.51 -9.05 7.11
C MET A 141 -7.67 -9.46 8.00
N GLN A 142 -8.44 -10.49 7.59
CA GLN A 142 -9.51 -11.06 8.41
C GLN A 142 -8.93 -11.72 9.67
N ALA A 143 -7.87 -12.52 9.53
CA ALA A 143 -7.21 -13.16 10.65
C ALA A 143 -6.66 -12.14 11.67
N CYS A 144 -6.09 -11.01 11.20
CA CYS A 144 -5.66 -9.93 12.09
C CYS A 144 -6.83 -9.32 12.91
N ALA A 145 -8.05 -9.31 12.36
CA ALA A 145 -9.22 -8.81 13.09
C ALA A 145 -9.78 -9.87 14.05
N ASP A 146 -9.76 -11.14 13.64
CA ASP A 146 -10.32 -12.26 14.41
C ASP A 146 -9.47 -12.61 15.64
N ASP A 147 -8.14 -12.43 15.58
CA ASP A 147 -7.21 -12.74 16.69
C ASP A 147 -7.36 -11.80 17.91
N LEU A 148 -8.21 -10.78 17.80
CA LEU A 148 -8.53 -9.83 18.88
C LEU A 148 -9.78 -10.20 19.66
N VAL A 149 -10.48 -11.29 19.29
CA VAL A 149 -11.74 -11.78 19.90
C VAL A 149 -11.52 -13.12 20.56
#